data_AF-Q32JK9-F1
#
_entry.id   AF-Q32JK9-F1
#
_cell.length_a   1.000
_cell.length_b   1.000
_cell.length_c   1.000
_cell.angle_alpha   90.00
_cell.angle_beta   90.00
_cell.angle_gamma   90.00
#
_symmetry.space_group_name_H-M   'P 1'
#
loop_
_entity.id
_entity.type
_entity.pdbx_description
1 polymer ?
#
loop_
_entity_poly.entity_id
_entity_poly.type
_entity_poly.pdbx_seq_one_letter_code
_entity_poly.pdbx_strand_id
1 'polypeptide(L)'
;MPTVITHAAVPLCIGLGLGSKVIPPRLLFAGIILAMLPDADVLSFKFGVAYGNVFGHRGFTHSLVFAFVVPLLCVLIGRRWFRAGLIRCWLFLTVSLLSHSLLDSVTTGGKGVG
;
A
#
# COMPACT_ATOMS: atom_id res chain seq x y z
N MET A 1 9.50 -10.28 10.33
CA MET A 1 8.10 -9.86 10.56
C MET A 1 7.91 -8.56 9.81
N PRO A 2 6.83 -8.41 9.03
CA PRO A 2 6.50 -7.12 8.46
C PRO A 2 6.22 -6.11 9.59
N THR A 3 6.71 -4.90 9.40
CA THR A 3 6.39 -3.70 10.17
C THR A 3 6.10 -2.58 9.19
N VAL A 4 5.32 -1.57 9.59
CA VAL A 4 5.00 -0.35 8.84
C VAL A 4 6.18 0.13 7.97
N ILE A 5 7.37 0.26 8.58
CA ILE A 5 8.56 0.80 7.90
C ILE A 5 9.11 -0.18 6.86
N THR A 6 9.09 -1.49 7.13
CA THR A 6 9.62 -2.50 6.19
C THR A 6 8.77 -2.68 4.93
N HIS A 7 7.46 -2.39 4.97
CA HIS A 7 6.63 -2.48 3.75
C HIS A 7 7.08 -1.49 2.67
N ALA A 8 7.63 -0.34 3.05
CA ALA A 8 8.22 0.60 2.10
C ALA A 8 9.47 0.06 1.37
N ALA A 9 10.09 -1.03 1.85
CA ALA A 9 11.20 -1.66 1.14
C ALA A 9 10.78 -2.17 -0.25
N VAL A 10 9.53 -2.63 -0.42
CA VAL A 10 9.04 -3.13 -1.71
C VAL A 10 9.00 -2.03 -2.78
N PRO A 11 8.28 -0.91 -2.62
CA PRO A 11 8.31 0.18 -3.60
C PRO A 11 9.69 0.82 -3.74
N LEU A 12 10.51 0.88 -2.67
CA LEU A 12 11.91 1.34 -2.75
C LEU A 12 12.74 0.45 -3.69
N CYS A 13 12.76 -0.86 -3.48
CA CYS A 13 13.50 -1.80 -4.31
C CYS A 13 13.03 -1.77 -5.78
N ILE A 14 11.71 -1.74 -6.01
CA ILE A 14 11.14 -1.67 -7.37
C ILE A 14 11.50 -0.32 -8.05
N GLY A 15 11.32 0.80 -7.35
CA GLY A 15 11.56 2.14 -7.90
C GLY A 15 13.03 2.43 -8.17
N LEU A 16 13.93 1.98 -7.28
CA LEU A 16 15.38 2.09 -7.48
C LEU A 16 15.87 1.13 -8.57
N GLY A 17 15.38 -0.12 -8.58
CA GLY A 17 15.77 -1.14 -9.57
C GLY A 17 15.32 -0.84 -11.01
N LEU A 18 14.12 -0.28 -11.19
CA LEU A 18 13.62 0.16 -12.51
C LEU A 18 14.11 1.57 -12.90
N GLY A 19 14.62 2.34 -11.94
CA GLY A 19 15.18 3.67 -12.14
C GLY A 19 14.15 4.79 -12.38
N SER A 20 14.60 6.02 -12.17
CA SER A 20 13.76 7.24 -12.17
C SER A 20 13.08 7.59 -13.49
N LYS A 21 13.56 7.03 -14.63
CA LYS A 21 12.91 7.15 -15.95
C LYS A 21 11.64 6.30 -16.06
N VAL A 22 11.60 5.17 -15.35
CA VAL A 22 10.43 4.27 -15.33
C VAL A 22 9.49 4.70 -14.21
N ILE A 23 10.01 4.85 -12.99
CA ILE A 23 9.28 5.26 -11.78
C ILE A 23 9.79 6.63 -11.31
N PRO A 24 9.15 7.76 -11.69
CA PRO A 24 9.58 9.08 -11.25
C PRO A 24 9.55 9.23 -9.71
N PRO A 25 10.42 10.07 -9.09
CA PRO A 25 10.52 10.18 -7.63
C PRO A 25 9.20 10.48 -6.91
N ARG A 26 8.28 11.23 -7.54
CA ARG A 26 6.93 11.52 -7.00
C ARG A 26 6.02 10.30 -6.98
N LEU A 27 6.14 9.44 -8.00
CA LEU A 27 5.41 8.18 -8.07
C LEU A 27 5.98 7.20 -7.03
N LEU A 28 7.30 7.11 -6.92
CA LEU A 28 7.98 6.32 -5.88
C LEU A 28 7.53 6.73 -4.47
N PHE A 29 7.55 8.03 -4.16
CA PHE A 29 7.10 8.55 -2.86
C PHE A 29 5.64 8.20 -2.54
N ALA A 30 4.74 8.28 -3.52
CA ALA A 30 3.35 7.85 -3.34
C ALA A 30 3.24 6.32 -3.14
N GLY A 31 4.06 5.51 -3.82
CA GLY A 31 4.12 4.06 -3.59
C GLY A 31 4.61 3.71 -2.19
N ILE A 32 5.61 4.43 -1.68
CA ILE A 32 6.10 4.29 -0.30
C ILE A 32 4.97 4.57 0.70
N ILE A 33 4.24 5.68 0.54
CA ILE A 33 3.10 6.01 1.42
C ILE A 33 2.01 4.93 1.32
N LEU A 34 1.63 4.50 0.11
CA LEU A 34 0.58 3.49 -0.08
C LEU A 34 0.97 2.10 0.44
N ALA A 35 2.26 1.75 0.42
CA ALA A 35 2.76 0.52 1.03
C ALA A 35 2.76 0.58 2.58
N MET A 36 2.72 1.76 3.20
CA MET A 36 2.54 1.90 4.66
C MET A 36 1.07 2.11 5.08
N LEU A 37 0.21 2.51 4.14
CA LEU A 37 -1.13 3.01 4.44
C LEU A 37 -2.05 2.01 5.17
N PRO A 38 -2.05 0.69 4.90
CA PRO A 38 -2.98 -0.23 5.55
C PRO A 38 -2.85 -0.26 7.09
N ASP A 39 -1.63 -0.29 7.62
CA ASP A 39 -1.31 -0.27 9.06
C ASP A 39 -1.81 0.97 9.83
N ALA A 40 -2.24 2.03 9.13
CA ALA A 40 -2.90 3.16 9.77
C ALA A 40 -4.25 2.77 10.42
N ASP A 41 -4.83 1.61 10.03
CA ASP A 41 -6.00 1.01 10.66
C ASP A 41 -5.83 0.65 12.15
N VAL A 42 -4.60 0.54 12.66
CA VAL A 42 -4.32 0.34 14.10
C VAL A 42 -4.86 1.52 14.94
N LEU A 43 -5.07 2.69 14.34
CA LEU A 43 -5.75 3.82 14.98
C LEU A 43 -7.22 3.52 15.31
N SER A 44 -7.87 2.58 14.60
CA SER A 44 -9.24 2.12 14.89
C SER A 44 -9.41 1.59 16.31
N PHE A 45 -8.34 1.05 16.91
CA PHE A 45 -8.33 0.56 18.30
C PHE A 45 -8.57 1.69 19.30
N LYS A 46 -8.15 2.93 19.00
CA LYS A 46 -8.45 4.12 19.82
C LYS A 46 -9.93 4.50 19.80
N PHE A 47 -10.66 4.05 18.79
CA PHE A 47 -12.11 4.22 18.65
C PHE A 47 -12.89 2.96 19.11
N GLY A 48 -12.23 2.03 19.80
CA GLY A 48 -12.87 0.81 20.33
C GLY A 48 -13.18 -0.27 19.29
N VAL A 49 -12.72 -0.12 18.04
CA VAL A 49 -12.88 -1.15 17.00
C VAL A 49 -12.00 -2.34 17.35
N ALA A 50 -12.60 -3.53 17.46
CA ALA A 50 -11.86 -4.75 17.77
C ALA A 50 -11.01 -5.22 16.56
N TYR A 51 -9.87 -5.85 16.83
CA TYR A 51 -8.97 -6.42 15.81
C TYR A 51 -9.72 -7.26 14.76
N GLY A 52 -10.63 -8.14 15.17
CA GLY A 52 -11.39 -9.01 14.26
C GLY A 52 -12.58 -8.35 13.55
N ASN A 53 -12.78 -7.04 13.66
CA ASN A 53 -13.83 -6.32 12.95
C ASN A 53 -13.40 -6.05 11.49
N VAL A 54 -14.35 -5.87 10.58
CA VAL A 54 -14.07 -5.48 9.18
C VAL A 54 -13.32 -4.13 9.09
N PHE A 55 -13.49 -3.23 10.05
CA PHE A 55 -12.73 -1.98 10.16
C PHE A 55 -11.57 -2.03 11.16
N GLY A 56 -11.28 -3.21 11.72
CA GLY A 56 -10.12 -3.46 12.57
C GLY A 56 -8.86 -3.72 11.75
N HIS A 57 -7.73 -3.86 12.46
CA HIS A 57 -6.45 -4.17 11.84
C HIS A 57 -6.50 -5.47 11.03
N ARG A 58 -6.01 -5.41 9.78
CA ARG A 58 -6.07 -6.51 8.78
C ARG A 58 -7.46 -6.83 8.23
N GLY A 59 -8.43 -5.95 8.46
CA GLY A 59 -9.73 -5.96 7.78
C GLY A 59 -9.69 -5.27 6.41
N PHE A 60 -10.61 -4.33 6.18
CA PHE A 60 -10.89 -3.68 4.91
C PHE A 60 -9.66 -3.06 4.21
N THR A 61 -8.77 -2.43 4.97
CA THR A 61 -7.50 -1.84 4.51
C THR A 61 -6.53 -2.84 3.88
N HIS A 62 -6.67 -4.12 4.21
CA HIS A 62 -5.85 -5.20 3.68
C HIS A 62 -6.58 -6.01 2.59
N SER A 63 -7.79 -5.59 2.20
CA SER A 63 -8.57 -6.25 1.15
C SER A 63 -8.05 -5.93 -0.25
N LEU A 64 -8.26 -6.87 -1.19
CA LEU A 64 -7.99 -6.65 -2.62
C LEU A 64 -8.74 -5.42 -3.17
N VAL A 65 -9.97 -5.17 -2.69
CA VAL A 65 -10.77 -4.00 -3.10
C VAL A 65 -10.04 -2.70 -2.75
N PHE A 66 -9.52 -2.58 -1.53
CA PHE A 66 -8.74 -1.41 -1.11
C PHE A 66 -7.45 -1.28 -1.95
N ALA A 67 -6.76 -2.39 -2.22
CA ALA A 67 -5.54 -2.46 -3.03
C ALA A 67 -5.71 -2.06 -4.51
N PHE A 68 -6.92 -2.16 -5.08
CA PHE A 68 -7.21 -1.69 -6.44
C PHE A 68 -7.84 -0.29 -6.47
N VAL A 69 -8.77 0.00 -5.55
CA VAL A 69 -9.53 1.26 -5.54
C VAL A 69 -8.69 2.45 -5.08
N VAL A 70 -7.90 2.31 -4.01
CA VAL A 70 -7.12 3.46 -3.50
C VAL A 70 -6.07 3.92 -4.52
N PRO A 71 -5.27 3.04 -5.15
CA PRO A 71 -4.38 3.41 -6.25
C PRO A 71 -5.10 4.03 -7.46
N LEU A 72 -6.31 3.57 -7.80
CA LEU A 72 -7.12 4.16 -8.86
C LEU A 72 -7.48 5.61 -8.53
N LEU A 73 -7.99 5.88 -7.32
CA LEU A 73 -8.29 7.23 -6.85
C LEU A 73 -7.03 8.12 -6.82
N CYS A 74 -5.91 7.61 -6.30
CA CYS A 74 -4.63 8.32 -6.31
C CYS A 74 -4.18 8.70 -7.72
N VAL A 75 -4.38 7.83 -8.73
CA VAL A 75 -4.02 8.11 -10.13
C VAL A 75 -4.97 9.10 -10.79
N LEU A 76 -6.28 9.03 -10.50
CA LEU A 76 -7.26 9.98 -11.03
C LEU A 76 -7.02 11.40 -10.50
N ILE A 77 -6.80 11.55 -9.20
CA ILE A 77 -6.54 12.83 -8.53
C ILE A 77 -5.11 13.33 -8.85
N GLY A 78 -4.13 12.43 -8.79
CA GLY A 78 -2.70 12.72 -8.91
C GLY A 78 -2.15 12.73 -10.34
N ARG A 79 -2.97 12.57 -11.39
CA ARG A 79 -2.54 12.39 -12.79
C ARG A 79 -1.46 13.38 -13.25
N ARG A 80 -1.62 14.68 -12.92
CA ARG A 80 -0.69 15.75 -13.31
C ARG A 80 0.61 15.76 -12.49
N TRP A 81 0.63 15.09 -11.33
CA TRP A 81 1.74 15.14 -10.38
C TRP A 81 2.81 14.09 -10.66
N PHE A 82 2.41 12.86 -11.01
CA PHE A 82 3.31 11.70 -11.13
C PHE A 82 4.24 11.70 -12.36
N ARG A 83 3.97 12.50 -13.39
CA ARG A 83 4.78 12.61 -14.63
C ARG A 83 5.05 11.27 -15.35
N ALA A 84 4.14 10.30 -15.23
CA ALA A 84 4.20 9.01 -15.93
C ALA A 84 2.81 8.63 -16.47
N GLY A 85 2.76 7.64 -17.36
CA GLY A 85 1.51 7.16 -17.97
C GLY A 85 0.58 6.51 -16.95
N LEU A 86 -0.74 6.73 -17.09
CA LEU A 86 -1.78 6.33 -16.14
C LEU A 86 -1.67 4.86 -15.70
N ILE A 87 -1.58 3.94 -16.66
CA ILE A 87 -1.50 2.49 -16.40
C ILE A 87 -0.24 2.16 -15.58
N ARG A 88 0.91 2.80 -15.89
CA ARG A 88 2.16 2.59 -15.15
C ARG A 88 2.06 3.10 -13.71
N CYS A 89 1.46 4.28 -13.52
CA CYS A 89 1.20 4.79 -12.18
C CYS A 89 0.30 3.85 -11.39
N TRP A 90 -0.82 3.40 -11.99
CA TRP A 90 -1.77 2.52 -11.33
C TRP A 90 -1.14 1.17 -10.97
N LEU A 91 -0.48 0.50 -11.91
CA LEU A 91 0.22 -0.76 -11.65
C LEU A 91 1.26 -0.63 -10.55
N PHE A 92 2.11 0.41 -10.56
CA PHE A 92 3.12 0.59 -9.52
C PHE A 92 2.49 0.84 -8.14
N LEU A 93 1.46 1.69 -8.04
CA LEU A 93 0.80 1.98 -6.77
C LEU A 93 -0.04 0.81 -6.25
N THR A 94 -0.68 0.03 -7.14
CA THR A 94 -1.36 -1.22 -6.80
C THR A 94 -0.38 -2.29 -6.33
N VAL A 95 0.75 -2.51 -7.02
CA VAL A 95 1.78 -3.43 -6.52
C VAL A 95 2.33 -2.96 -5.17
N SER A 96 2.54 -1.65 -4.98
CA SER A 96 3.03 -1.09 -3.72
C SER A 96 2.08 -1.41 -2.55
N LEU A 97 0.80 -1.09 -2.68
CA LEU A 97 -0.19 -1.34 -1.62
C LEU A 97 -0.46 -2.85 -1.47
N LEU A 98 -0.71 -3.57 -2.56
CA LEU A 98 -1.00 -5.02 -2.52
C LEU A 98 0.15 -5.81 -1.89
N SER A 99 1.41 -5.38 -2.07
CA SER A 99 2.55 -6.03 -1.43
C SER A 99 2.48 -6.00 0.11
N HIS A 100 1.84 -4.98 0.69
CA HIS A 100 1.58 -4.93 2.13
C HIS A 100 0.69 -6.10 2.56
N SER A 101 -0.52 -6.18 1.98
CA SER A 101 -1.51 -7.20 2.31
C SER A 101 -1.00 -8.62 2.04
N LEU A 102 -0.21 -8.82 0.98
CA LEU A 102 0.42 -10.10 0.69
C LEU A 102 1.47 -10.48 1.73
N LEU A 103 2.38 -9.56 2.12
CA LEU A 103 3.38 -9.84 3.15
C LEU A 103 2.72 -10.12 4.52
N ASP A 104 1.63 -9.43 4.83
CA ASP A 104 0.84 -9.64 6.05
C ASP A 104 -0.06 -10.88 6.01
N SER A 105 -0.30 -11.48 4.84
CA SER A 105 -0.93 -12.80 4.74
C SER A 105 0.03 -13.96 5.09
N VAL A 106 1.35 -13.75 4.93
CA VAL A 106 2.39 -14.77 5.18
C VAL A 106 3.11 -14.53 6.52
N THR A 107 2.61 -13.62 7.36
CA THR A 107 3.19 -13.35 8.69
C THR A 107 2.89 -14.47 9.69
N THR A 108 3.87 -14.80 10.53
CA THR A 108 3.68 -15.62 11.73
C THR A 108 3.37 -14.77 12.98
N GLY A 109 3.33 -13.45 12.85
CA GLY A 109 3.07 -12.50 13.93
C GLY A 109 1.70 -11.82 13.79
N GLY A 110 0.79 -12.12 14.72
CA GLY A 110 -0.60 -11.65 14.67
C GLY A 110 -1.49 -12.58 13.83
N LYS A 111 -2.70 -12.11 13.46
CA LYS A 111 -3.53 -12.84 12.49
C LYS A 111 -3.02 -12.53 11.08
N GLY A 112 -3.00 -13.51 10.18
CA GLY A 112 -2.81 -13.23 8.76
C GLY A 112 -3.99 -12.45 8.18
N VAL A 113 -3.79 -11.83 7.00
CA VAL A 113 -4.89 -11.34 6.15
C VAL A 113 -5.60 -12.55 5.52
N GLY A 114 -6.94 -12.54 5.50
CA GLY A 114 -7.79 -13.58 4.91
C GLY A 114 -9.14 -13.03 4.46
#